data_AF-A0AA40FCF1-F1
#
_entry.id   AF-A0AA40FCF1-F1
#
_cell.length_a   1.000
_cell.length_b   1.000
_cell.length_c   1.000
_cell.angle_alpha   90.00
_cell.angle_beta   90.00
_cell.angle_gamma   90.00
#
_symmetry.space_group_name_H-M   'P 1'
#
loop_
_entity.id
_entity.type
_entity.pdbx_description
1 polymer ?
#
loop_
_entity_poly.entity_id
_entity_poly.type
_entity_poly.pdbx_seq_one_letter_code
_entity_poly.pdbx_strand_id
1 'polypeptide(L)'
;MVPRATTPIEGVGGGRDGTLANTDVVPIKTAFFTLLTSMIDTNVMLQNEKKRTVTSIVNSLDEMYPPLSSAVWKSMHTAMNNIKDWYSVINIEKLFLPKLYRVLQNGGQCCASDIYPYLLPFISQFPKLSVDPHHLYTNFFTNMRQGFSVQSVRTDHYEALA
;
A
#
# COMPACT_ATOMS: atom_id res chain seq x y z
N MET A 1 -58.10 35.80 -11.01
CA MET A 1 -58.02 36.63 -9.78
C MET A 1 -57.38 35.78 -8.70
N VAL A 2 -56.33 36.31 -8.08
CA VAL A 2 -55.19 35.63 -7.44
C VAL A 2 -55.52 35.00 -6.08
N PRO A 3 -54.88 33.87 -5.72
CA PRO A 3 -54.41 33.64 -4.35
C PRO A 3 -52.90 33.34 -4.36
N ARG A 4 -52.08 34.32 -3.97
CA ARG A 4 -51.44 34.46 -2.66
C ARG A 4 -50.35 33.41 -2.43
N ALA A 5 -49.13 33.82 -2.78
CA ALA A 5 -47.89 33.16 -2.39
C ALA A 5 -47.83 33.08 -0.86
N THR A 6 -47.62 31.88 -0.35
CA THR A 6 -47.24 31.63 1.04
C THR A 6 -46.08 30.64 0.97
N THR A 7 -44.88 31.15 1.26
CA THR A 7 -43.68 30.36 1.53
C THR A 7 -43.90 29.42 2.71
N PRO A 8 -43.28 28.23 2.68
CA PRO A 8 -42.72 27.62 3.88
C PRO A 8 -41.19 27.63 3.79
N ILE A 9 -40.59 28.30 4.77
CA ILE A 9 -39.22 28.09 5.23
C ILE A 9 -39.24 26.96 6.27
N GLU A 10 -38.13 26.23 6.33
CA GLU A 10 -37.72 25.19 7.30
C GLU A 10 -37.73 23.73 6.82
N GLY A 11 -36.54 23.14 6.96
CA GLY A 11 -36.14 21.81 6.52
C GLY A 11 -34.65 21.73 6.20
N VAL A 12 -33.81 22.48 6.92
CA VAL A 12 -32.35 22.32 6.91
C VAL A 12 -32.01 21.05 7.67
N GLY A 13 -31.10 20.25 7.11
CA GLY A 13 -30.28 19.33 7.88
C GLY A 13 -30.63 17.86 7.71
N GLY A 14 -30.22 17.27 6.59
CA GLY A 14 -30.26 15.82 6.42
C GLY A 14 -29.19 15.36 5.44
N GLY A 15 -28.11 14.78 5.97
CA GLY A 15 -27.21 13.94 5.16
C GLY A 15 -25.87 14.55 4.75
N ARG A 16 -25.11 15.10 5.68
CA ARG A 16 -23.64 15.11 5.56
C ARG A 16 -23.04 14.45 6.79
N ASP A 17 -23.34 13.18 6.96
CA ASP A 17 -22.71 12.36 7.99
C ASP A 17 -22.14 11.11 7.30
N GLY A 18 -20.82 11.06 7.17
CA GLY A 18 -20.14 9.86 6.66
C GLY A 18 -18.81 10.05 5.92
N THR A 19 -18.37 11.27 5.61
CA THR A 19 -17.16 11.45 4.76
C THR A 19 -16.00 12.23 5.40
N LEU A 20 -16.12 12.63 6.67
CA LEU A 20 -15.12 13.51 7.32
C LEU A 20 -14.35 12.88 8.50
N ALA A 21 -14.54 11.60 8.81
CA ALA A 21 -13.88 10.97 9.97
C ALA A 21 -12.62 10.14 9.65
N ASN A 22 -12.35 9.84 8.36
CA ASN A 22 -11.20 8.99 7.98
C ASN A 22 -10.00 9.79 7.44
N THR A 23 -10.15 11.09 7.22
CA THR A 23 -9.12 11.93 6.61
C THR A 23 -7.92 12.14 7.55
N ASP A 24 -8.14 12.15 8.87
CA ASP A 24 -7.08 12.40 9.86
C ASP A 24 -6.20 11.17 10.12
N VAL A 25 -6.71 9.96 9.86
CA VAL A 25 -5.98 8.71 10.12
C VAL A 25 -4.84 8.50 9.12
N VAL A 26 -5.04 8.95 7.88
CA VAL A 26 -4.12 8.71 6.76
C VAL A 26 -2.81 9.50 6.91
N PRO A 27 -2.81 10.81 7.22
CA PRO A 27 -1.59 11.55 7.54
C PRO A 27 -0.83 10.97 8.73
N ILE A 28 -1.54 10.54 9.78
CA ILE A 28 -0.94 9.94 10.99
C ILE A 28 -0.21 8.64 10.62
N LYS A 29 -0.87 7.74 9.88
CA LYS A 29 -0.24 6.50 9.41
C LYS A 29 0.97 6.78 8.51
N THR A 30 0.86 7.76 7.62
CA THR A 30 1.94 8.13 6.69
C THR A 30 3.16 8.66 7.46
N ALA A 31 2.95 9.54 8.44
CA ALA A 31 4.00 10.04 9.33
C ALA A 31 4.62 8.91 10.16
N PHE A 32 3.80 7.98 10.66
CA PHE A 32 4.28 6.80 11.38
C PHE A 32 5.23 5.95 10.53
N PHE A 33 4.88 5.61 9.30
CA PHE A 33 5.75 4.82 8.41
C PHE A 33 7.02 5.60 8.00
N THR A 34 6.92 6.92 7.85
CA THR A 34 8.08 7.78 7.57
C THR A 34 9.06 7.79 8.75
N LEU A 35 8.56 7.92 9.98
CA LEU A 35 9.36 7.82 11.20
C LEU A 35 9.98 6.43 11.31
N LEU A 36 9.18 5.38 11.09
CA LEU A 36 9.61 3.98 11.17
C LEU A 36 10.73 3.68 10.17
N THR A 37 10.64 4.20 8.94
CA THR A 37 11.73 4.14 7.95
C THR A 37 13.03 4.73 8.52
N SER A 38 12.94 5.94 9.08
CA SER A 38 14.10 6.65 9.64
C SER A 38 14.72 5.91 10.83
N MET A 39 13.88 5.30 11.67
CA MET A 39 14.33 4.48 12.81
C MET A 39 15.02 3.18 12.38
N ILE A 40 14.57 2.58 11.28
CA ILE A 40 15.23 1.40 10.69
C ILE A 40 16.59 1.81 10.11
N ASP A 41 16.66 2.90 9.35
CA ASP A 41 17.91 3.40 8.74
C ASP A 41 18.98 3.76 9.79
N THR A 42 18.55 4.29 10.94
CA THR A 42 19.45 4.62 12.06
C THR A 42 19.72 3.45 13.00
N ASN A 43 19.23 2.24 12.69
CA ASN A 43 19.39 1.02 13.46
C ASN A 43 18.85 1.07 14.91
N VAL A 44 18.02 2.06 15.25
CA VAL A 44 17.57 2.33 16.63
C VAL A 44 16.68 1.21 17.20
N MET A 45 15.99 0.43 16.36
CA MET A 45 14.97 -0.56 16.80
C MET A 45 15.31 -2.04 16.55
N LEU A 46 16.53 -2.37 16.11
CA LEU A 46 16.75 -3.61 15.35
C LEU A 46 16.63 -4.95 16.11
N GLN A 47 16.84 -5.02 17.42
CA GLN A 47 16.94 -6.33 18.08
C GLN A 47 15.63 -6.81 18.72
N ASN A 48 14.94 -5.95 19.48
CA ASN A 48 13.75 -6.38 20.23
C ASN A 48 12.44 -6.18 19.46
N GLU A 49 12.38 -5.25 18.51
CA GLU A 49 11.13 -4.88 17.82
C GLU A 49 11.08 -5.38 16.37
N LYS A 50 12.11 -6.08 15.87
CA LYS A 50 12.22 -6.58 14.49
C LYS A 50 10.93 -7.21 13.97
N LYS A 51 10.38 -8.18 14.73
CA LYS A 51 9.16 -8.89 14.34
C LYS A 51 7.97 -7.93 14.23
N ARG A 52 7.80 -7.03 15.20
CA ARG A 52 6.69 -6.08 15.24
C ARG A 52 6.80 -5.08 14.09
N THR A 53 7.98 -4.53 13.86
CA THR A 53 8.28 -3.60 12.77
C THR A 53 7.97 -4.21 11.40
N VAL A 54 8.55 -5.38 11.10
CA VAL A 54 8.33 -6.07 9.81
C VAL A 54 6.86 -6.44 9.65
N THR A 55 6.22 -6.99 10.70
CA THR A 55 4.79 -7.35 10.65
C THR A 55 3.90 -6.13 10.40
N SER A 56 4.21 -4.98 11.02
CA SER A 56 3.43 -3.75 10.82
C SER A 56 3.54 -3.23 9.40
N ILE A 57 4.74 -3.24 8.81
CA ILE A 57 4.95 -2.84 7.41
C ILE A 57 4.18 -3.78 6.47
N VAL A 58 4.38 -5.08 6.62
CA VAL A 58 3.75 -6.07 5.74
C VAL A 58 2.24 -6.00 5.86
N ASN A 59 1.67 -5.78 7.05
CA ASN A 59 0.23 -5.62 7.22
C ASN A 59 -0.36 -4.43 6.47
N SER A 60 0.42 -3.41 6.17
CA SER A 60 -0.01 -2.22 5.43
C SER A 60 0.44 -2.22 3.97
N LEU A 61 1.05 -3.31 3.48
CA LEU A 61 1.63 -3.36 2.13
C LEU A 61 0.59 -3.18 1.01
N ASP A 62 -0.66 -3.55 1.28
CA ASP A 62 -1.79 -3.45 0.35
C ASP A 62 -2.68 -2.20 0.58
N GLU A 63 -2.15 -1.15 1.23
CA GLU A 63 -2.81 0.15 1.36
C GLU A 63 -2.95 0.83 -0.02
N MET A 64 -4.15 1.35 -0.32
CA MET A 64 -4.48 1.92 -1.65
C MET A 64 -4.30 3.44 -1.74
N TYR A 65 -4.11 4.13 -0.61
CA TYR A 65 -3.95 5.59 -0.62
C TYR A 65 -2.53 5.98 -1.03
N PRO A 66 -2.31 6.77 -2.11
CA PRO A 66 -0.99 6.94 -2.72
C PRO A 66 0.13 7.41 -1.77
N PRO A 67 -0.03 8.50 -0.98
CA PRO A 67 0.98 8.90 0.00
C PRO A 67 1.32 7.83 1.05
N LEU A 68 0.31 7.09 1.51
CA LEU A 68 0.49 6.05 2.52
C LEU A 68 1.18 4.82 1.90
N SER A 69 0.74 4.40 0.71
CA SER A 69 1.34 3.27 -0.01
C SER A 69 2.82 3.53 -0.28
N SER A 70 3.17 4.72 -0.80
CA SER A 70 4.57 5.11 -1.02
C SER A 70 5.41 5.06 0.26
N ALA A 71 4.89 5.59 1.38
CA ALA A 71 5.58 5.52 2.67
C ALA A 71 5.77 4.08 3.19
N VAL A 72 4.78 3.21 3.02
CA VAL A 72 4.87 1.79 3.40
C VAL A 72 5.88 1.05 2.53
N TRP A 73 5.85 1.24 1.21
CA TRP A 73 6.78 0.58 0.29
C TRP A 73 8.22 1.04 0.49
N LYS A 74 8.44 2.32 0.79
CA LYS A 74 9.75 2.82 1.21
C LYS A 74 10.19 2.15 2.52
N SER A 75 9.30 2.06 3.52
CA SER A 75 9.59 1.36 4.79
C SER A 75 9.95 -0.10 4.55
N MET A 76 9.24 -0.79 3.65
CA MET A 76 9.50 -2.17 3.29
C MET A 76 10.87 -2.32 2.65
N HIS A 77 11.20 -1.49 1.67
CA HIS A 77 12.51 -1.51 1.03
C HIS A 77 13.64 -1.27 2.03
N THR A 78 13.50 -0.25 2.89
CA THR A 78 14.44 0.04 3.98
C THR A 78 14.57 -1.14 4.96
N ALA A 79 13.46 -1.79 5.34
CA ALA A 79 13.46 -2.98 6.18
C ALA A 79 14.23 -4.13 5.53
N MET A 80 13.99 -4.39 4.24
CA MET A 80 14.63 -5.45 3.50
C MET A 80 16.15 -5.30 3.36
N ASN A 81 16.64 -4.06 3.38
CA ASN A 81 18.07 -3.75 3.25
C ASN A 81 18.80 -3.70 4.61
N ASN A 82 18.17 -3.16 5.64
CA ASN A 82 18.81 -2.93 6.95
C ASN A 82 18.51 -4.04 7.98
N ILE A 83 17.36 -4.71 7.88
CA ILE A 83 16.98 -5.76 8.81
C ILE A 83 17.45 -7.12 8.27
N LYS A 84 18.53 -7.64 8.86
CA LYS A 84 19.01 -9.01 8.57
C LYS A 84 17.91 -10.04 8.80
N ASP A 85 17.73 -10.95 7.87
CA ASP A 85 16.75 -12.05 7.95
C ASP A 85 15.33 -11.60 8.30
N TRP A 86 14.87 -10.46 7.76
CA TRP A 86 13.50 -9.98 7.97
C TRP A 86 12.44 -11.03 7.59
N TYR A 87 12.74 -11.90 6.62
CA TYR A 87 11.87 -12.96 6.15
C TYR A 87 11.67 -14.09 7.17
N SER A 88 12.56 -14.25 8.17
CA SER A 88 12.44 -15.30 9.18
C SER A 88 11.52 -14.93 10.35
N VAL A 89 11.16 -13.65 10.51
CA VAL A 89 10.31 -13.18 11.62
C VAL A 89 8.83 -13.13 11.26
N ILE A 90 8.49 -13.36 9.99
CA ILE A 90 7.11 -13.36 9.48
C ILE A 90 6.83 -14.63 8.67
N ASN A 91 5.55 -14.95 8.49
CA ASN A 91 5.15 -16.02 7.60
C ASN A 91 5.05 -15.48 6.16
N ILE A 92 6.03 -15.82 5.32
CA ILE A 92 6.08 -15.33 3.93
C ILE A 92 4.85 -15.77 3.13
N GLU A 93 4.49 -17.04 3.18
CA GLU A 93 3.41 -17.59 2.37
C GLU A 93 2.02 -17.10 2.77
N LYS A 94 1.78 -16.92 4.07
CA LYS A 94 0.46 -16.56 4.61
C LYS A 94 0.25 -15.07 4.80
N LEU A 95 1.31 -14.31 5.06
CA LEU A 95 1.20 -12.89 5.39
C LEU A 95 1.67 -12.01 4.24
N PHE A 96 2.87 -12.31 3.72
CA PHE A 96 3.54 -11.41 2.80
C PHE A 96 3.09 -11.61 1.34
N LEU A 97 3.15 -12.84 0.82
CA LEU A 97 2.82 -13.14 -0.58
C LEU A 97 1.38 -12.74 -0.96
N PRO A 98 0.33 -12.99 -0.14
CA PRO A 98 -1.03 -12.60 -0.50
C PRO A 98 -1.17 -11.08 -0.69
N LYS A 99 -0.50 -10.29 0.14
CA LYS A 99 -0.51 -8.82 0.04
C LYS A 99 0.28 -8.31 -1.15
N LEU A 100 1.45 -8.90 -1.40
CA LEU A 100 2.23 -8.60 -2.60
C LEU A 100 1.40 -8.87 -3.86
N TYR A 101 0.80 -10.06 -3.97
CA TYR A 101 0.02 -10.42 -5.14
C TYR A 101 -1.17 -9.48 -5.33
N ARG A 102 -1.84 -9.07 -4.24
CA ARG A 102 -2.89 -8.05 -4.30
C ARG A 102 -2.39 -6.72 -4.86
N VAL A 103 -1.20 -6.27 -4.49
CA VAL A 103 -0.60 -5.03 -5.02
C VAL A 103 -0.32 -5.17 -6.52
N LEU A 104 0.24 -6.31 -6.93
CA LEU A 104 0.53 -6.60 -8.34
C LEU A 104 -0.74 -6.69 -9.18
N GLN A 105 -1.77 -7.38 -8.70
CA GLN A 105 -3.07 -7.53 -9.37
C GLN A 105 -3.81 -6.19 -9.52
N ASN A 106 -3.56 -5.23 -8.63
CA ASN A 106 -4.13 -3.89 -8.72
C ASN A 106 -3.27 -2.92 -9.55
N GLY A 107 -2.28 -3.43 -10.31
CA GLY A 107 -1.43 -2.59 -11.15
C GLY A 107 -0.52 -1.65 -10.37
N GLY A 108 -0.13 -2.02 -9.15
CA GLY A 108 0.60 -1.11 -8.26
C GLY A 108 -0.28 -0.04 -7.61
N GLN A 109 -1.59 -0.30 -7.47
CA GLN A 109 -2.53 0.52 -6.68
C GLN A 109 -2.57 2.01 -7.10
N CYS A 110 -2.50 2.27 -8.42
CA CYS A 110 -2.42 3.63 -8.98
C CYS A 110 -1.13 4.40 -8.59
N CYS A 111 -0.10 3.70 -8.11
CA CYS A 111 1.21 4.25 -7.74
C CYS A 111 2.35 3.43 -8.35
N ALA A 112 2.16 2.94 -9.58
CA ALA A 112 3.14 2.07 -10.24
C ALA A 112 4.54 2.73 -10.30
N SER A 113 4.60 4.03 -10.57
CA SER A 113 5.85 4.80 -10.61
C SER A 113 6.64 4.80 -9.30
N ASP A 114 5.96 4.74 -8.15
CA ASP A 114 6.59 4.70 -6.83
C ASP A 114 6.89 3.27 -6.38
N ILE A 115 6.02 2.30 -6.69
CA ILE A 115 6.12 0.94 -6.17
C ILE A 115 7.06 0.08 -7.02
N TYR A 116 7.01 0.21 -8.34
CA TYR A 116 7.73 -0.68 -9.25
C TYR A 116 9.25 -0.59 -9.13
N PRO A 117 9.86 0.59 -8.86
CA PRO A 117 11.29 0.67 -8.56
C PRO A 117 11.72 -0.23 -7.38
N TYR A 118 10.85 -0.47 -6.41
CA TYR A 118 11.13 -1.34 -5.26
C TYR A 118 10.93 -2.84 -5.56
N LEU A 119 10.18 -3.18 -6.61
CA LEU A 119 9.93 -4.58 -6.98
C LEU A 119 11.20 -5.28 -7.47
N LEU A 120 12.09 -4.60 -8.19
CA LEU A 120 13.31 -5.22 -8.69
C LEU A 120 14.28 -5.62 -7.55
N PRO A 121 14.62 -4.72 -6.59
CA PRO A 121 15.31 -5.11 -5.37
C PRO A 121 14.59 -6.23 -4.61
N PHE A 122 13.25 -6.25 -4.62
CA PHE A 122 12.48 -7.29 -3.97
C PHE A 122 12.65 -8.66 -4.63
N ILE A 123 12.61 -8.74 -5.96
CA ILE A 123 12.83 -9.96 -6.73
C ILE A 123 14.22 -10.57 -6.44
N SER A 124 15.23 -9.73 -6.24
CA SER A 124 16.57 -10.18 -5.86
C SER A 124 16.62 -10.95 -4.53
N GLN A 125 15.60 -10.80 -3.69
CA GLN A 125 15.50 -11.49 -2.39
C GLN A 125 14.72 -12.81 -2.46
N PHE A 126 14.10 -13.17 -3.58
CA PHE A 126 13.31 -14.41 -3.72
C PHE A 126 14.09 -15.67 -3.34
N PRO A 127 15.37 -15.84 -3.72
CA PRO A 127 16.14 -17.03 -3.33
C PRO A 127 16.32 -17.18 -1.82
N LYS A 128 16.13 -16.10 -1.05
CA LYS A 128 16.20 -16.10 0.42
C LYS A 128 14.88 -16.52 1.07
N LEU A 129 13.78 -16.48 0.31
CA LEU A 129 12.48 -16.93 0.78
C LEU A 129 12.47 -18.46 0.72
N SER A 130 12.13 -19.11 1.83
CA SER A 130 12.04 -20.57 1.93
C SER A 130 10.77 -21.12 1.26
N VAL A 131 10.49 -20.68 0.03
CA VAL A 131 9.32 -21.01 -0.78
C VAL A 131 9.82 -21.49 -2.14
N ASP A 132 9.05 -22.36 -2.79
CA ASP A 132 9.39 -22.87 -4.13
C ASP A 132 9.65 -21.71 -5.13
N PRO A 133 10.88 -21.58 -5.69
CA PRO A 133 11.21 -20.47 -6.57
C PRO A 133 10.35 -20.45 -7.83
N HIS A 134 10.06 -21.63 -8.41
CA HIS A 134 9.27 -21.70 -9.64
C HIS A 134 7.86 -21.15 -9.43
N HIS A 135 7.22 -21.51 -8.32
CA HIS A 135 5.92 -20.99 -7.91
C HIS A 135 5.97 -19.49 -7.62
N LEU A 136 7.00 -19.01 -6.91
CA LEU A 136 7.17 -17.59 -6.61
C LEU A 136 7.26 -16.73 -7.88
N TYR A 137 8.17 -17.07 -8.80
CA TYR A 137 8.34 -16.31 -10.04
C TYR A 137 7.09 -16.40 -10.92
N THR A 138 6.51 -17.59 -11.08
CA THR A 138 5.31 -17.80 -11.90
C THR A 138 4.14 -16.96 -11.39
N ASN A 139 3.86 -17.01 -10.08
CA ASN A 139 2.79 -16.21 -9.49
C ASN A 139 3.09 -14.72 -9.58
N PHE A 140 4.32 -14.30 -9.29
CA PHE A 140 4.70 -12.89 -9.34
C PHE A 140 4.39 -12.29 -10.72
N PHE A 141 4.92 -12.89 -11.80
CA PHE A 141 4.72 -12.37 -13.15
C PHE A 141 3.28 -12.56 -13.64
N THR A 142 2.58 -13.61 -13.22
CA THR A 142 1.16 -13.80 -13.55
C THR A 142 0.29 -12.70 -12.93
N ASN A 143 0.48 -12.41 -11.64
CA ASN A 143 -0.25 -11.34 -10.94
C ASN A 143 0.11 -9.96 -11.51
N MET A 144 1.37 -9.72 -11.86
CA MET A 144 1.81 -8.48 -12.51
C MET A 144 1.15 -8.28 -13.88
N ARG A 145 1.10 -9.34 -14.70
CA ARG A 145 0.40 -9.31 -16.00
C ARG A 145 -1.10 -9.03 -15.85
N GLN A 146 -1.75 -9.60 -14.84
CA GLN A 146 -3.14 -9.29 -14.52
C GLN A 146 -3.31 -7.81 -14.17
N GLY A 147 -2.40 -7.25 -13.36
CA GLY A 147 -2.39 -5.82 -12.99
C GLY A 147 -2.37 -4.88 -14.18
N PHE A 148 -1.58 -5.19 -15.22
CA PHE A 148 -1.53 -4.39 -16.45
C PHE A 148 -2.83 -4.39 -17.26
N SER A 149 -3.71 -5.35 -17.01
CA SER A 149 -5.00 -5.43 -17.71
C SER A 149 -6.10 -4.64 -17.00
N VAL A 150 -5.84 -4.11 -15.80
CA VAL A 150 -6.82 -3.37 -14.99
C VAL A 150 -7.06 -1.97 -15.55
N GLN A 151 -8.32 -1.53 -15.49
CA GLN A 151 -8.77 -0.28 -16.10
C GLN A 151 -8.12 0.98 -15.52
N SER A 152 -7.75 0.99 -14.24
CA SER A 152 -7.01 2.11 -13.61
C SER A 152 -5.69 2.40 -14.33
N VAL A 153 -4.92 1.37 -14.65
CA VAL A 153 -3.65 1.49 -15.39
C VAL A 153 -3.87 1.96 -16.83
N ARG A 154 -5.01 1.56 -17.43
CA ARG A 154 -5.36 1.97 -18.79
C ARG A 154 -5.74 3.44 -18.85
N THR A 155 -6.45 3.97 -17.86
CA THR A 155 -6.87 5.38 -17.81
C THR A 155 -5.67 6.32 -17.60
N ASP A 156 -4.73 5.98 -16.69
CA ASP A 156 -3.49 6.75 -16.49
C ASP A 156 -2.67 6.90 -17.79
N HIS A 157 -2.66 5.86 -18.64
CA HIS A 157 -1.98 5.89 -19.93
C HIS A 157 -2.65 6.84 -20.93
N TYR A 158 -3.99 6.94 -20.92
CA TYR A 158 -4.70 7.86 -21.81
C TYR A 158 -4.61 9.31 -21.32
N GLU A 159 -4.54 9.55 -20.01
CA GLU A 159 -4.32 10.90 -19.45
C GLU A 159 -2.88 11.40 -19.65
N ALA A 160 -1.88 10.50 -19.64
CA ALA A 160 -0.49 10.86 -19.92
C ALA A 160 -0.21 11.16 -21.41
N LEU A 161 -1.14 10.79 -22.31
CA LEU A 161 -1.05 11.03 -23.76
C LEU A 161 -1.97 12.18 -24.24
N ALA A 162 -2.75 12.78 -23.34
CA ALA A 162 -3.61 13.93 -23.60
C ALA A 162 -2.93 15.24 -23.18
#